data_AF-A0A800ACK7-F1
#
_entry.id   AF-A0A800ACK7-F1
#
_cell.length_a   1.000
_cell.length_b   1.000
_cell.length_c   1.000
_cell.angle_alpha   90.00
_cell.angle_beta   90.00
_cell.angle_gamma   90.00
#
_symmetry.space_group_name_H-M   'P 1'
#
loop_
_entity.id
_entity.type
_entity.pdbx_description
1 polymer ?
#
loop_
_entity_poly.entity_id
_entity_poly.type
_entity_poly.pdbx_seq_one_letter_code
_entity_poly.pdbx_strand_id
1 'polypeptide(L)'
;MSQKIITLVRNGNSQATLVLATDIGQHATAAVDDMVRVIEKMSGAKLPVVTDGNIRHSGAQIHIGATSFVREQGLLSDKLPVNGYRISTIEEASTPYLVIAANTSLSISHGIYDLLTNELGVLWGMADALFCATSGVA
;
A
#
# COMPACT_ATOMS: atom_id res chain seq x y z
N MET A 1 -22.67 -6.53 -1.70
CA MET A 1 -21.65 -6.00 -0.76
C MET A 1 -21.36 -4.57 -1.17
N SER A 2 -21.45 -3.61 -0.25
CA SER A 2 -21.14 -2.21 -0.56
C SER A 2 -19.64 -2.09 -0.85
N GLN A 3 -19.25 -1.68 -2.06
CA GLN A 3 -17.85 -1.34 -2.33
C GLN A 3 -17.47 -0.16 -1.46
N LYS A 4 -16.48 -0.35 -0.58
CA LYS A 4 -15.98 0.70 0.30
C LYS A 4 -14.86 1.44 -0.42
N ILE A 5 -15.07 2.73 -0.66
CA ILE A 5 -14.14 3.59 -1.38
C ILE A 5 -13.12 4.15 -0.39
N ILE A 6 -11.84 3.95 -0.65
CA ILE A 6 -10.76 4.65 0.05
C ILE A 6 -10.20 5.75 -0.85
N THR A 7 -10.09 6.98 -0.31
CA THR A 7 -9.42 8.07 -1.02
C THR A 7 -7.97 8.11 -0.59
N LEU A 8 -7.03 7.91 -1.51
CA LEU A 8 -5.60 8.02 -1.22
C LEU A 8 -5.12 9.47 -1.26
N VAL A 9 -5.54 10.19 -2.29
CA VAL A 9 -5.17 11.59 -2.54
C VAL A 9 -6.41 12.34 -3.05
N ARG A 10 -6.56 13.60 -2.62
CA ARG A 10 -7.61 14.51 -3.09
C ARG A 10 -7.00 15.88 -3.31
N ASN A 11 -7.18 16.44 -4.50
CA ASN A 11 -6.69 17.78 -4.86
C ASN A 11 -5.20 17.98 -4.53
N GLY A 12 -4.34 17.00 -4.87
CA GLY A 12 -2.90 17.07 -4.59
C GLY A 12 -2.51 16.95 -3.11
N ASN A 13 -3.43 16.56 -2.22
CA ASN A 13 -3.16 16.36 -0.80
C ASN A 13 -3.41 14.91 -0.41
N SER A 14 -2.47 14.30 0.31
CA SER A 14 -2.63 12.95 0.85
C SER A 14 -3.82 12.90 1.82
N GLN A 15 -4.65 11.87 1.66
CA GLN A 15 -5.83 11.60 2.49
C GLN A 15 -5.70 10.29 3.26
N ALA A 16 -4.66 9.51 2.96
CA ALA A 16 -4.33 8.26 3.62
C ALA A 16 -2.86 8.21 4.04
N THR A 17 -2.58 7.42 5.07
CA THR A 17 -1.21 7.13 5.54
C THR A 17 -0.90 5.65 5.31
N LEU A 18 0.28 5.33 4.77
CA LEU A 18 0.79 3.96 4.73
C LEU A 18 1.34 3.59 6.10
N VAL A 19 0.85 2.49 6.65
CA VAL A 19 1.31 1.91 7.92
C VAL A 19 1.99 0.58 7.61
N LEU A 20 3.29 0.52 7.83
CA LEU A 20 4.10 -0.66 7.54
C LEU A 20 4.33 -1.48 8.80
N ALA A 21 4.23 -2.80 8.72
CA ALA A 21 4.77 -3.66 9.77
C ALA A 21 6.27 -3.37 9.98
N THR A 22 6.78 -3.58 11.19
CA THR A 22 8.16 -3.22 11.58
C THR A 22 9.24 -3.85 10.70
N ASP A 23 8.98 -5.06 10.19
CA ASP A 23 9.83 -5.74 9.22
C ASP A 23 8.96 -6.33 8.11
N ILE A 24 9.11 -5.79 6.90
CA ILE A 24 8.44 -6.26 5.70
C ILE A 24 9.42 -6.92 4.71
N GLY A 25 10.72 -6.89 4.99
CA GLY A 25 11.78 -7.37 4.11
C GLY A 25 11.98 -6.58 2.80
N GLN A 26 13.06 -6.88 2.08
CA GLN A 26 13.57 -6.06 0.98
C GLN A 26 12.63 -5.93 -0.23
N HIS A 27 11.97 -7.02 -0.65
CA HIS A 27 11.07 -6.98 -1.82
C HIS A 27 9.85 -6.10 -1.55
N ALA A 28 9.28 -6.21 -0.35
CA ALA A 28 8.17 -5.38 0.07
C ALA A 28 8.59 -3.91 0.22
N THR A 29 9.78 -3.64 0.79
CA THR A 29 10.30 -2.27 0.90
C THR A 29 10.41 -1.60 -0.48
N ALA A 30 11.01 -2.28 -1.45
CA ALA A 30 11.12 -1.76 -2.81
C ALA A 30 9.74 -1.50 -3.45
N ALA A 31 8.78 -2.41 -3.26
CA ALA A 31 7.42 -2.24 -3.76
C ALA A 31 6.68 -1.07 -3.07
N VAL A 32 6.90 -0.84 -1.77
CA VAL A 32 6.36 0.33 -1.06
C VAL A 32 6.94 1.62 -1.63
N ASP A 33 8.25 1.67 -1.87
CA ASP A 33 8.90 2.85 -2.46
C ASP A 33 8.34 3.13 -3.86
N ASP A 34 8.14 2.09 -4.68
CA ASP A 34 7.49 2.19 -5.98
C ASP A 34 6.05 2.69 -5.86
N MET A 35 5.26 2.16 -4.93
CA MET A 35 3.89 2.59 -4.69
C MET A 35 3.82 4.08 -4.34
N VAL A 36 4.66 4.53 -3.39
CA VAL A 36 4.71 5.94 -2.99
C VAL A 36 5.08 6.82 -4.17
N ARG A 37 6.13 6.43 -4.91
CA ARG A 37 6.62 7.17 -6.08
C ARG A 37 5.59 7.24 -7.21
N VAL A 38 4.92 6.13 -7.52
CA VAL A 38 3.90 6.07 -8.57
C VAL A 38 2.69 6.93 -8.19
N ILE A 39 2.21 6.82 -6.95
CA ILE A 39 1.08 7.64 -6.47
C ILE A 39 1.44 9.13 -6.49
N GLU A 40 2.66 9.50 -6.09
CA GLU A 40 3.15 10.88 -6.18
C GLU A 40 3.15 11.39 -7.61
N LYS A 41 3.66 10.61 -8.58
CA LYS A 41 3.63 10.99 -10.00
C LYS A 41 2.21 11.09 -10.56
N MET A 42 1.30 10.19 -10.17
CA MET A 42 -0.08 10.18 -10.65
C MET A 42 -0.92 11.33 -10.09
N SER A 43 -0.66 11.75 -8.85
CA SER A 43 -1.57 12.60 -8.08
C SER A 43 -0.98 13.94 -7.64
N GLY A 44 0.35 14.11 -7.76
CA GLY A 44 1.10 15.25 -7.25
C GLY A 44 1.34 15.23 -5.74
N ALA A 45 0.91 14.17 -5.02
CA ALA A 45 1.03 14.09 -3.57
C ALA A 45 1.78 12.83 -3.12
N LYS A 46 2.78 13.02 -2.27
CA LYS A 46 3.46 11.92 -1.60
C LYS A 46 2.63 11.41 -0.41
N LEU A 47 2.39 10.09 -0.36
CA LEU A 47 1.73 9.49 0.80
C LEU A 47 2.71 9.42 1.99
N PRO A 48 2.28 9.84 3.19
CA PRO A 48 3.05 9.62 4.41
C PRO A 48 3.21 8.12 4.66
N VAL A 49 4.41 7.71 5.05
CA VAL A 49 4.74 6.33 5.43
C VAL A 49 5.19 6.34 6.88
N VAL A 50 4.57 5.48 7.70
CA VAL A 50 4.93 5.29 9.11
C VAL A 50 5.10 3.81 9.41
N THR A 51 5.95 3.51 10.38
CA THR A 51 6.00 2.17 10.97
C THR A 51 4.82 1.98 11.92
N ASP A 52 4.31 0.76 12.00
CA ASP A 52 3.29 0.34 12.95
C ASP A 52 3.64 0.74 14.39
N GLY A 53 2.64 1.20 15.14
CA GLY A 53 2.81 1.81 16.46
C GLY A 53 3.21 3.30 16.47
N ASN A 54 3.59 3.89 15.33
CA ASN A 54 3.96 5.32 15.22
C ASN A 54 2.89 6.17 14.52
N ILE A 55 1.64 5.72 14.49
CA ILE A 55 0.52 6.45 13.85
C ILE A 55 0.18 7.68 14.70
N ARG A 56 0.28 8.88 14.11
CA ARG A 56 0.02 10.15 14.81
C ARG A 56 -1.29 10.83 14.42
N HIS A 57 -2.00 10.31 13.42
CA HIS A 57 -3.18 10.95 12.85
C HIS A 57 -4.35 9.98 12.72
N SER A 58 -5.54 10.46 13.05
CA SER A 58 -6.81 9.81 12.70
C SER A 58 -7.12 10.08 11.23
N GLY A 59 -7.43 9.04 10.46
CA GLY A 59 -7.74 9.15 9.04
C GLY A 59 -7.63 7.81 8.34
N ALA A 60 -7.86 7.81 7.02
CA ALA A 60 -7.75 6.59 6.23
C ALA A 60 -6.32 6.02 6.30
N GLN A 61 -6.22 4.70 6.40
CA GLN A 61 -4.92 4.02 6.55
C GLN A 61 -4.80 2.88 5.55
N ILE A 62 -3.57 2.64 5.12
CA ILE A 62 -3.19 1.51 4.27
C ILE A 62 -2.20 0.65 5.07
N HIS A 63 -2.66 -0.46 5.61
CA HIS A 63 -1.81 -1.38 6.37
C HIS A 63 -1.13 -2.38 5.45
N ILE A 64 0.20 -2.46 5.55
CA ILE A 64 1.03 -3.33 4.71
C ILE A 64 1.78 -4.33 5.60
N GLY A 65 1.59 -5.61 5.30
CA GLY A 65 2.16 -6.72 6.06
C GLY A 65 1.42 -6.99 7.38
N ALA A 66 2.09 -7.70 8.28
CA ALA A 66 1.54 -8.10 9.57
C ALA A 66 1.57 -6.96 10.62
N THR A 67 0.90 -5.85 10.34
CA THR A 67 0.68 -4.79 11.35
C THR A 67 -0.22 -5.27 12.47
N SER A 68 -0.22 -4.57 13.61
CA SER A 68 -1.04 -4.86 14.78
C SER A 68 -2.52 -4.86 14.41
N PHE A 69 -2.98 -3.86 13.65
CA PHE A 69 -4.34 -3.83 13.09
C PHE A 69 -4.66 -5.08 12.26
N VAL A 70 -3.75 -5.49 11.35
CA VAL A 70 -3.96 -6.67 10.50
C VAL A 70 -4.07 -7.97 11.32
N ARG A 71 -3.31 -8.07 12.41
CA ARG A 71 -3.37 -9.21 13.34
C ARG A 71 -4.68 -9.20 14.15
N GLU A 72 -5.07 -8.05 14.68
CA GLU A 72 -6.31 -7.87 15.47
C GLU A 72 -7.55 -8.20 14.65
N GLN A 73 -7.57 -7.81 13.37
CA GLN A 73 -8.65 -8.13 12.44
C GLN A 73 -8.63 -9.59 11.93
N GLY A 74 -7.61 -10.39 12.31
CA GLY A 74 -7.49 -11.79 11.87
C GLY A 74 -7.30 -11.95 10.35
N LEU A 75 -6.71 -10.95 9.69
CA LEU A 75 -6.58 -10.92 8.23
C LEU A 75 -5.33 -11.63 7.72
N LEU A 76 -4.36 -11.84 8.61
CA LEU A 76 -3.22 -12.70 8.35
C LEU A 76 -3.67 -14.17 8.52
N SER A 77 -3.68 -14.93 7.42
CA SER A 77 -4.07 -16.34 7.47
C SER A 77 -2.89 -17.24 7.12
N ASP A 78 -2.70 -18.31 7.89
CA ASP A 78 -1.73 -19.36 7.61
C ASP A 78 -2.09 -20.18 6.36
N LYS A 79 -3.29 -19.97 5.79
CA LYS A 79 -3.81 -20.69 4.63
C LYS A 79 -3.63 -19.93 3.31
N LEU A 80 -2.85 -18.85 3.30
CA LEU A 80 -2.53 -18.18 2.04
C LEU A 80 -1.76 -19.15 1.12
N PRO A 81 -2.08 -19.22 -0.18
CA PRO A 81 -1.30 -19.98 -1.14
C PRO A 81 0.17 -19.53 -1.16
N VAL A 82 1.05 -20.36 -1.74
CA VAL A 82 2.44 -19.96 -1.99
C VAL A 82 2.46 -18.64 -2.76
N ASN A 83 3.24 -17.67 -2.27
CA ASN A 83 3.31 -16.29 -2.80
C ASN A 83 1.96 -15.54 -2.82
N GLY A 84 0.96 -16.05 -2.09
CA GLY A 84 -0.35 -15.46 -1.95
C GLY A 84 -0.36 -14.27 -0.99
N TYR A 85 -1.28 -13.35 -1.23
CA TYR A 85 -1.56 -12.17 -0.43
C TYR A 85 -3.07 -11.96 -0.34
N ARG A 86 -3.47 -11.02 0.51
CA ARG A 86 -4.87 -10.60 0.64
C ARG A 86 -4.95 -9.08 0.58
N ILE A 87 -5.82 -8.58 -0.29
CA ILE A 87 -6.24 -7.18 -0.28
C ILE A 87 -7.65 -7.12 0.31
N SER A 88 -7.89 -6.22 1.25
CA SER A 88 -9.21 -6.07 1.88
C SER A 88 -9.45 -4.63 2.30
N THR A 89 -10.69 -4.17 2.16
CA THR A 89 -11.14 -2.87 2.67
C THR A 89 -12.06 -3.07 3.86
N ILE A 90 -11.69 -2.48 5.00
CA ILE A 90 -12.41 -2.53 6.27
C ILE A 90 -12.84 -1.12 6.63
N GLU A 91 -13.88 -0.98 7.44
CA GLU A 91 -14.25 0.31 8.01
C GLU A 91 -14.51 0.12 9.48
N GLU A 92 -13.83 0.90 10.29
CA GLU A 92 -14.08 0.98 11.72
C GLU A 92 -14.43 2.42 12.07
N ALA A 93 -15.53 2.61 12.81
CA ALA A 93 -15.98 3.94 13.23
C ALA A 93 -16.00 4.98 12.09
N SER A 94 -16.50 4.59 10.90
CA SER A 94 -16.57 5.41 9.68
C SER A 94 -15.23 5.82 9.06
N THR A 95 -14.12 5.22 9.49
CA THR A 95 -12.80 5.38 8.88
C THR A 95 -12.49 4.18 7.99
N PRO A 96 -12.18 4.38 6.69
CA PRO A 96 -11.81 3.27 5.81
C PRO A 96 -10.34 2.88 5.98
N TYR A 97 -10.09 1.57 6.01
CA TYR A 97 -8.79 0.93 6.07
C TYR A 97 -8.60 0.03 4.86
N LEU A 98 -7.52 0.22 4.13
CA LEU A 98 -7.07 -0.74 3.12
C LEU A 98 -5.98 -1.61 3.75
N VAL A 99 -6.05 -2.91 3.50
CA VAL A 99 -5.11 -3.89 4.04
C VAL A 99 -4.49 -4.67 2.90
N ILE A 100 -3.17 -4.77 2.89
CA ILE A 100 -2.38 -5.71 2.08
C ILE A 100 -1.65 -6.65 3.04
N ALA A 101 -2.22 -7.84 3.25
CA ALA A 101 -1.74 -8.81 4.22
C ALA A 101 -1.07 -10.01 3.53
N ALA A 102 0.15 -10.35 3.94
CA ALA A 102 0.81 -11.59 3.58
C ALA A 102 1.94 -11.95 4.56
N ASN A 103 2.42 -13.19 4.49
CA ASN A 103 3.41 -13.74 5.43
C ASN A 103 4.86 -13.58 4.98
N THR A 104 5.11 -13.17 3.73
CA THR A 104 6.47 -13.06 3.19
C THR A 104 6.65 -11.72 2.48
N SER A 105 7.90 -11.24 2.45
CA SER A 105 8.26 -10.01 1.72
C SER A 105 7.87 -10.06 0.25
N LEU A 106 8.06 -11.21 -0.41
CA LEU A 106 7.71 -11.40 -1.81
C LEU A 106 6.18 -11.34 -2.02
N SER A 107 5.40 -12.04 -1.20
CA SER A 107 3.94 -11.98 -1.27
C SER A 107 3.39 -10.56 -1.04
N ILE A 108 3.96 -9.81 -0.10
CA ILE A 108 3.55 -8.41 0.14
C ILE A 108 3.79 -7.59 -1.12
N SER A 109 4.95 -7.75 -1.76
CA SER A 109 5.27 -7.03 -2.99
C SER A 109 4.27 -7.32 -4.12
N HIS A 110 3.84 -8.58 -4.27
CA HIS A 110 2.79 -8.95 -5.23
C HIS A 110 1.48 -8.22 -4.95
N GLY A 111 1.05 -8.13 -3.69
CA GLY A 111 -0.18 -7.42 -3.34
C GLY A 111 -0.11 -5.91 -3.59
N ILE A 112 1.07 -5.30 -3.43
CA ILE A 112 1.27 -3.89 -3.77
C ILE A 112 1.20 -3.69 -5.29
N TYR A 113 1.90 -4.50 -6.07
CA TYR A 113 1.87 -4.39 -7.53
C TYR A 113 0.50 -4.75 -8.12
N ASP A 114 -0.24 -5.65 -7.49
CA ASP A 114 -1.63 -5.95 -7.82
C ASP A 114 -2.53 -4.72 -7.63
N LEU A 115 -2.44 -4.06 -6.47
CA LEU A 115 -3.16 -2.79 -6.22
C LEU A 115 -2.83 -1.74 -7.29
N LEU A 116 -1.55 -1.53 -7.57
CA LEU A 116 -1.11 -0.56 -8.58
C LEU A 116 -1.66 -0.90 -9.97
N THR A 117 -1.64 -2.17 -10.36
CA THR A 117 -2.02 -2.61 -11.70
C THR A 117 -3.55 -2.63 -11.87
N ASN A 118 -4.24 -3.35 -10.99
CA ASN A 118 -5.64 -3.70 -11.18
C ASN A 118 -6.59 -2.65 -10.60
N GLU A 119 -6.20 -1.92 -9.56
CA GLU A 119 -7.06 -0.87 -8.97
C GLU A 119 -6.69 0.53 -9.45
N LEU A 120 -5.39 0.81 -9.67
CA LEU A 120 -4.92 2.13 -10.13
C LEU A 120 -4.61 2.19 -11.64
N GLY A 121 -4.70 1.07 -12.35
CA GLY A 121 -4.51 1.02 -13.81
C GLY A 121 -3.08 1.24 -14.27
N VAL A 122 -2.08 1.03 -13.41
CA VAL A 122 -0.66 1.20 -13.75
C VAL A 122 -0.24 0.06 -14.69
N LEU A 123 0.24 0.42 -15.89
CA LEU A 123 0.72 -0.53 -16.89
C LEU A 123 2.24 -0.62 -16.88
N TRP A 124 2.78 -1.78 -16.53
CA TRP A 124 4.21 -2.04 -16.48
C TRP A 124 4.80 -2.37 -17.86
N GLY A 125 6.06 -2.00 -18.09
CA GLY A 125 6.81 -2.43 -19.28
C GLY A 125 6.73 -1.48 -20.48
N MET A 126 6.09 -0.33 -20.35
CA MET A 126 6.25 0.78 -21.30
C MET A 126 7.35 1.72 -20.81
N ALA A 127 8.25 2.13 -21.71
CA ALA A 127 9.24 3.16 -21.40
C ALA A 127 8.53 4.51 -21.22
N ASP A 128 8.17 4.82 -19.99
CA ASP A 128 7.46 6.05 -19.62
C ASP A 128 8.11 6.71 -18.39
N ALA A 129 7.95 8.02 -18.27
CA ALA A 129 8.44 8.81 -17.15
C ALA A 129 7.91 8.30 -15.80
N LEU A 130 6.80 7.58 -15.75
CA LEU A 130 6.33 6.87 -14.55
C LEU A 130 7.34 5.85 -14.02
N PHE A 131 8.14 5.21 -14.89
CA PHE A 131 9.01 4.08 -14.53
C PHE A 131 10.50 4.41 -14.48
N CYS A 132 10.94 5.47 -15.15
CA CYS A 132 12.33 5.92 -15.03
C CYS A 132 12.55 6.63 -13.68
N ALA A 133 13.63 6.25 -12.97
CA ALA A 133 14.26 7.14 -12.02
C ALA A 133 14.73 8.36 -12.80
N THR A 134 14.44 9.57 -12.33
CA THR A 134 15.07 10.77 -12.87
C THR A 134 16.56 10.66 -12.57
N SER A 135 17.32 10.06 -13.48
CA SER A 135 18.75 10.23 -13.58
C SER A 135 18.97 11.71 -13.80
N GLY A 136 19.29 12.42 -12.71
CA GLY A 136 19.75 13.80 -12.77
C GLY A 136 20.93 13.83 -13.72
N VAL A 137 20.72 14.46 -14.87
CA VAL A 137 21.80 14.85 -15.76
C VAL A 137 22.50 16.00 -15.04
N ALA A 138 23.70 15.73 -14.54
CA ALA A 138 24.67 16.75 -14.18
C ALA A 138 25.55 17.05 -15.40
#